data_AF-A0A936TZY5-F1
#
_entry.id   AF-A0A936TZY5-F1
#
_cell.length_a   1.000
_cell.length_b   1.000
_cell.length_c   1.000
_cell.angle_alpha   90.00
_cell.angle_beta   90.00
_cell.angle_gamma   90.00
#
_symmetry.space_group_name_H-M   'P 1'
#
loop_
_entity.id
_entity.type
_entity.pdbx_description
1 polymer ?
#
loop_
_entity_poly.entity_id
_entity_poly.type
_entity_poly.pdbx_seq_one_letter_code
_entity_poly.pdbx_strand_id
1 'polypeptide(L)' 'MNGKELIDVKNQIIKTFGKSEWLELGYSIDCQNIVNDHPRLLRSLSFNDDDYEGNALILDSMIRKDLRIWLLLRVI' A
#
# COMPACT_ATOMS: atom_id res chain seq x y z
N MET A 1 8.85 -12.02 4.29
CA MET A 1 9.35 -10.91 3.45
C MET A 1 10.47 -10.21 4.21
N ASN A 2 11.58 -9.89 3.56
CA ASN A 2 12.64 -9.07 4.16
C ASN A 2 12.44 -7.57 3.82
N GLY A 3 13.16 -6.68 4.51
CA GLY A 3 13.03 -5.24 4.31
C GLY A 3 13.29 -4.78 2.87
N LYS A 4 14.19 -5.45 2.13
CA LYS A 4 14.48 -5.12 0.73
C LYS A 4 13.29 -5.42 -0.17
N GLU A 5 12.69 -6.60 -0.03
CA GLU A 5 11.52 -6.99 -0.83
C GLU A 5 10.33 -6.04 -0.62
N LEU A 6 10.09 -5.58 0.61
CA LEU A 6 9.05 -4.61 0.91
C LEU A 6 9.29 -3.29 0.14
N ILE A 7 10.53 -2.80 0.15
CA ILE A 7 10.90 -1.56 -0.53
C ILE A 7 10.78 -1.71 -2.05
N ASP A 8 11.16 -2.86 -2.61
CA ASP A 8 11.02 -3.13 -4.04
C ASP A 8 9.54 -3.08 -4.49
N VAL A 9 8.64 -3.74 -3.75
CA VAL A 9 7.19 -3.71 -4.00
C VAL A 9 6.64 -2.29 -3.82
N LYS A 10 7.01 -1.59 -2.74
CA LYS A 10 6.62 -0.19 -2.51
C LYS A 10 6.98 0.67 -3.71
N ASN A 11 8.20 0.54 -4.22
CA ASN A 11 8.71 1.31 -5.35
C ASN A 11 7.98 1.02 -6.67
N GLN A 12 7.43 -0.18 -6.85
CA GLN A 12 6.59 -0.51 -8.00
C GLN A 12 5.20 0.13 -7.85
N ILE A 13 4.57 -0.07 -6.70
CA ILE A 13 3.24 0.44 -6.39
C ILE A 13 3.16 1.96 -6.51
N ILE A 14 4.09 2.72 -5.91
CA ILE A 14 4.00 4.19 -5.90
C ILE A 14 4.09 4.82 -7.31
N LYS A 15 4.57 4.09 -8.32
CA LYS A 15 4.67 4.58 -9.71
C LYS A 15 3.34 4.56 -10.45
N THR A 16 2.41 3.72 -10.00
CA THR A 16 1.14 3.44 -10.71
C THR A 16 -0.08 3.66 -9.84
N PHE A 17 0.04 3.57 -8.52
CA PHE A 17 -1.08 3.71 -7.60
C PHE A 17 -1.43 5.17 -7.34
N GLY A 18 -2.67 5.51 -7.67
CA GLY A 18 -3.41 6.61 -7.09
C GLY A 18 -4.41 6.12 -6.03
N LYS A 19 -5.37 6.99 -5.71
CA LYS A 19 -6.36 6.73 -4.66
C LYS A 19 -7.22 5.49 -4.97
N SER A 20 -7.63 5.32 -6.22
CA SER A 20 -8.51 4.21 -6.62
C SER A 20 -7.81 2.87 -6.46
N GLU A 21 -6.57 2.76 -6.91
CA GLU A 21 -5.80 1.51 -6.84
C GLU A 21 -5.54 1.08 -5.39
N TRP A 22 -5.28 2.03 -4.49
CA TRP A 22 -5.19 1.72 -3.04
C TRP A 22 -6.49 1.19 -2.46
N LEU A 23 -7.62 1.78 -2.84
CA LEU A 23 -8.94 1.32 -2.38
C LEU A 23 -9.26 -0.07 -2.94
N GLU A 24 -9.05 -0.29 -4.24
CA GLU A 24 -9.27 -1.57 -4.90
C GLU A 24 -8.38 -2.67 -4.29
N LEU A 25 -7.10 -2.39 -4.07
CA LEU A 25 -6.19 -3.30 -3.38
C LEU A 25 -6.73 -3.61 -1.97
N GLY A 26 -7.09 -2.58 -1.20
CA GLY A 26 -7.68 -2.73 0.13
C GLY A 26 -8.89 -3.66 0.14
N TYR A 27 -9.88 -3.43 -0.73
CA TYR A 27 -11.08 -4.27 -0.79
C TYR A 27 -10.81 -5.68 -1.31
N SER A 28 -9.92 -5.85 -2.30
CA SER A 28 -9.63 -7.15 -2.90
C SER A 28 -8.97 -8.13 -1.94
N ILE A 29 -8.31 -7.63 -0.89
CA ILE A 29 -7.59 -8.46 0.09
C ILE A 29 -8.10 -8.30 1.53
N ASP A 30 -9.28 -7.71 1.70
CA ASP A 30 -9.90 -7.42 3.01
C ASP A 30 -9.01 -6.55 3.94
N CYS A 31 -8.30 -5.58 3.38
CA CYS A 31 -7.47 -4.58 4.07
C CYS A 31 -8.00 -3.15 3.93
N GLN A 32 -9.24 -2.96 3.47
CA GLN A 32 -9.87 -1.64 3.29
C GLN A 32 -9.78 -0.76 4.54
N ASN A 33 -9.86 -1.34 5.74
CA ASN A 33 -9.74 -0.59 6.98
C ASN A 33 -8.32 -0.02 7.17
N ILE A 34 -7.28 -0.80 6.85
CA ILE A 34 -5.89 -0.33 6.94
C ILE A 34 -5.65 0.84 5.97
N VAL A 35 -6.23 0.77 4.77
CA VAL A 35 -6.11 1.83 3.76
C VAL A 35 -6.91 3.08 4.16
N ASN A 36 -8.18 2.90 4.55
CA ASN A 36 -9.10 4.01 4.85
C ASN A 36 -8.72 4.73 6.15
N ASP A 37 -8.26 3.99 7.16
CA ASP A 37 -7.94 4.54 8.47
C ASP A 37 -6.52 5.13 8.52
N HIS A 38 -5.71 4.95 7.48
CA HIS A 38 -4.38 5.55 7.43
C HIS A 38 -4.48 7.07 7.28
N PRO A 39 -4.00 7.87 8.26
CA PRO A 39 -4.32 9.30 8.37
C PRO A 39 -3.78 10.14 7.20
N ARG A 40 -2.76 9.64 6.50
CA ARG A 40 -2.04 10.39 5.47
C ARG A 40 -2.05 9.75 4.09
N LEU A 41 -2.35 8.45 3.93
CA LEU A 41 -2.10 7.76 2.65
C LEU A 41 -2.91 8.38 1.49
N LEU A 42 -4.23 8.35 1.61
CA LEU A 42 -5.12 8.87 0.57
C LEU A 42 -5.13 10.41 0.52
N ARG A 43 -4.80 11.04 1.65
CA ARG A 43 -4.70 12.49 1.75
C ARG A 43 -3.49 13.00 0.97
N SER A 44 -2.31 12.44 1.18
CA SER A 44 -1.08 12.82 0.47
C SER A 44 -1.24 12.68 -1.04
N LEU A 45 -1.92 11.62 -1.50
CA LEU A 45 -2.29 11.47 -2.92
C LEU A 45 -3.22 12.58 -3.43
N SER A 46 -4.18 13.01 -2.61
CA SER A 46 -5.14 14.05 -3.01
C SER A 46 -4.51 15.44 -3.09
N PHE A 47 -3.47 15.70 -2.29
CA PHE A 47 -2.76 16.99 -2.24
C PHE A 47 -1.41 16.97 -2.97
N ASN A 48 -1.00 15.82 -3.53
CA ASN A 48 0.33 15.60 -4.10
C ASN A 48 1.46 15.94 -3.12
N ASP A 49 1.28 15.55 -1.85
CA ASP A 49 2.25 15.75 -0.77
C ASP A 49 3.47 14.81 -0.96
N ASP A 50 4.65 15.30 -0.61
CA ASP A 50 5.94 14.58 -0.71
C ASP A 50 6.04 13.36 0.22
N ASP A 51 5.23 13.34 1.29
CA ASP A 51 5.18 12.25 2.25
C ASP A 51 4.40 11.01 1.76
N TYR A 52 3.77 11.05 0.57
CA TYR A 52 3.06 9.90 0.00
C TYR A 52 3.91 8.63 -0.02
N GLU A 53 5.15 8.72 -0.48
CA GLU A 53 6.02 7.54 -0.58
C GLU A 53 6.28 6.87 0.77
N GLY A 54 6.45 7.66 1.83
CA GLY A 54 6.63 7.13 3.17
C GLY A 54 5.35 6.46 3.68
N ASN A 55 4.20 7.04 3.37
CA ASN A 55 2.89 6.51 3.73
C ASN A 55 2.57 5.19 3.01
N ALA A 56 3.14 4.92 1.83
CA ALA A 56 2.97 3.64 1.13
C ALA A 56 3.54 2.43 1.89
N LEU A 57 4.32 2.64 2.97
CA LEU A 57 4.79 1.57 3.84
C LEU A 57 3.67 0.90 4.66
N ILE A 58 2.41 1.33 4.56
CA ILE A 58 1.26 0.57 5.10
C ILE A 58 1.22 -0.88 4.62
N LEU A 59 1.88 -1.18 3.49
CA LEU A 59 2.07 -2.52 2.96
C LEU A 59 2.61 -3.49 4.02
N ASP A 60 3.47 -3.04 4.94
CA ASP A 60 3.93 -3.88 6.05
C ASP A 60 2.78 -4.28 6.98
N SER A 61 1.90 -3.32 7.32
CA SER A 61 0.69 -3.59 8.11
C SER A 61 -0.28 -4.53 7.40
N MET A 62 -0.47 -4.35 6.08
CA MET A 62 -1.32 -5.22 5.26
C MET A 62 -0.77 -6.65 5.24
N ILE A 63 0.52 -6.82 4.97
CA ILE A 63 1.17 -8.14 4.90
C ILE A 63 1.20 -8.84 6.27
N ARG A 64 1.35 -8.08 7.37
CA ARG A 64 1.27 -8.64 8.74
C ARG A 64 -0.15 -9.10 9.10
N LYS A 65 -1.19 -8.49 8.54
CA LYS A 65 -2.58 -8.94 8.72
C LYS A 65 -2.79 -10.32 8.09
N ASP A 66 -2.25 -10.54 6.90
CA ASP A 66 -2.33 -11.82 6.20
C ASP A 66 -1.14 -12.04 5.26
N LEU A 67 -0.32 -13.06 5.54
CA LEU A 67 0.86 -13.39 4.74
C LEU A 67 0.52 -13.79 3.29
N ARG A 68 -0.73 -14.17 2.99
CA ARG A 68 -1.18 -14.46 1.61
C ARG A 68 -1.18 -13.20 0.75
N ILE A 69 -1.33 -12.02 1.35
CA ILE A 69 -1.26 -10.73 0.65
C ILE A 69 0.08 -10.57 -0.06
N TRP A 70 1.16 -11.05 0.54
CA TRP A 70 2.48 -11.00 -0.07
C TRP A 70 2.55 -11.80 -1.39
N LEU A 71 1.80 -12.90 -1.54
CA LEU A 71 1.75 -13.64 -2.81
C LEU A 71 1.07 -12.80 -3.91
N LEU A 72 0.05 -12.03 -3.55
CA LEU A 72 -0.69 -11.17 -4.48
C LEU A 72 0.12 -9.93 -4.87
N LEU A 73 0.87 -9.34 -3.94
CA LEU A 73 1.69 -8.16 -4.23
C LEU A 73 2.90 -8.47 -5.13
N ARG A 74 3.28 -9.74 -5.28
CA ARG A 74 4.39 -10.17 -6.15
C ARG A 74 4.05 -10.20 -7.64
N VAL A 75 2.77 -10.09 -8.00
CA VAL A 75 2.32 -10.09 -9.40
C VAL A 75 1.97 -8.68 -9.90
N ILE A 76 2.18 -7.66 -9.08
CA ILE A 76 1.98 -6.23 -9.39
C ILE A 76 3.27 -5.65 -9.98
#